data_AF-A0A7C5DMI8-F1
#
_entry.id   AF-A0A7C5DMI8-F1
#
_cell.length_a   1.000
_cell.length_b   1.000
_cell.length_c   1.000
_cell.angle_alpha   90.00
_cell.angle_beta   90.00
_cell.angle_gamma   90.00
#
_symmetry.space_group_name_H-M   'P 1'
#
loop_
_entity.id
_entity.type
_entity.pdbx_description
1 polymer ?
#
loop_
_entity_poly.entity_id
_entity_poly.type
_entity_poly.pdbx_seq_one_letter_code
_entity_poly.pdbx_strand_id
1 'polypeptide(L)' 'MLIIDITSKHPETAEIMFRHGLHCVGCAMTAYETLEQGCKAHGMSDKEVDELVNEINKVIKKPDKQ' A
#
# COMPACT_ATOMS: atom_id res chain seq x y z
N MET A 1 -7.70 -4.55 -3.45
CA MET A 1 -6.56 -5.26 -4.07
C MET A 1 -5.65 -5.76 -2.95
N LEU A 2 -5.01 -6.92 -3.12
CA LEU A 2 -4.09 -7.46 -2.11
C LEU A 2 -2.82 -6.62 -2.07
N ILE A 3 -2.20 -6.52 -0.89
CA ILE A 3 -0.96 -5.75 -0.72
C ILE A 3 0.14 -6.33 -1.63
N ILE A 4 0.26 -7.66 -1.70
CA ILE A 4 1.26 -8.32 -2.56
C ILE A 4 1.07 -8.02 -4.04
N ASP A 5 -0.17 -7.91 -4.51
CA ASP A 5 -0.47 -7.62 -5.92
C ASP A 5 -0.04 -6.20 -6.30
N ILE A 6 -0.26 -5.25 -5.38
CA ILE A 6 0.09 -3.85 -5.58
C ILE A 6 1.61 -3.72 -5.69
N THR A 7 2.36 -4.28 -4.73
CA THR A 7 3.82 -4.15 -4.71
C THR A 7 4.53 -5.01 -5.76
N SER A 8 3.92 -6.12 -6.20
CA SER A 8 4.47 -6.91 -7.31
C SER A 8 4.33 -6.19 -8.65
N LYS A 9 3.26 -5.42 -8.85
CA LYS A 9 3.03 -4.63 -10.08
C LYS A 9 3.71 -3.27 -10.04
N HIS A 10 3.81 -2.68 -8.86
CA HIS A 10 4.28 -1.33 -8.61
C HIS A 10 5.21 -1.32 -7.38
N PRO A 11 6.45 -1.83 -7.49
CA PRO A 11 7.39 -1.93 -6.38
C PRO A 11 7.63 -0.59 -5.66
N GLU A 12 7.56 0.53 -6.38
CA GLU A 12 7.67 1.89 -5.86
C GLU A 12 6.61 2.24 -4.81
N THR A 13 5.47 1.56 -4.82
CA THR A 13 4.39 1.76 -3.82
C THR A 13 4.75 1.23 -2.44
N ALA A 14 5.72 0.32 -2.34
CA ALA A 14 6.16 -0.24 -1.06
C ALA A 14 6.72 0.86 -0.14
N GLU A 15 7.47 1.82 -0.69
CA GLU A 15 8.00 2.95 0.10
C GLU A 15 6.88 3.85 0.61
N ILE A 16 5.84 4.07 -0.21
CA ILE A 16 4.66 4.85 0.19
C ILE A 16 3.97 4.16 1.38
N MET A 17 3.67 2.87 1.25
CA MET A 17 3.05 2.08 2.32
C MET A 17 3.88 2.12 3.61
N PHE A 18 5.20 2.00 3.50
CA PHE A 18 6.11 2.09 4.64
C PHE A 18 6.00 3.44 5.36
N ARG A 19 6.00 4.57 4.62
CA ARG A 19 5.85 5.91 5.20
C ARG A 19 4.51 6.13 5.89
N HIS A 20 3.47 5.42 5.45
CA HIS A 20 2.13 5.42 6.07
C HIS A 20 1.98 4.41 7.22
N GLY A 21 3.07 3.75 7.63
CA GLY A 21 3.10 2.88 8.81
C GLY A 21 2.90 1.39 8.52
N LEU A 22 2.66 1.00 7.27
CA LEU A 22 2.61 -0.41 6.84
C LEU A 22 4.04 -0.94 6.65
N HIS A 23 4.70 -1.25 7.77
CA HIS A 23 6.03 -1.87 7.75
C HIS A 23 5.97 -3.34 7.29
N CYS A 24 4.78 -3.93 7.31
CA CYS A 24 4.52 -5.34 7.02
C CYS A 24 4.52 -5.68 5.52
N VAL A 25 4.87 -4.75 4.62
CA VAL A 25 4.78 -4.94 3.16
C VAL A 25 5.58 -6.15 2.65
N GLY A 26 6.59 -6.61 3.40
CA GLY A 26 7.34 -7.85 3.11
C GLY A 26 6.91 -9.10 3.91
N CYS A 27 5.84 -9.03 4.70
CA CYS A 27 5.35 -10.14 5.52
C CYS A 27 4.52 -11.12 4.68
N ALA A 28 4.60 -12.43 4.97
CA ALA A 28 3.83 -13.46 4.27
C ALA A 28 2.30 -13.25 4.33
N MET A 29 1.80 -12.53 5.34
CA MET A 29 0.38 -12.21 5.49
C MET A 29 -0.16 -11.29 4.39
N THR A 30 0.69 -10.46 3.76
CA THR A 30 0.31 -9.62 2.61
C THR A 30 -0.16 -10.43 1.40
N ALA A 31 0.22 -11.72 1.38
CA ALA A 31 -0.37 -12.86 0.66
C ALA A 31 -1.89 -12.84 0.51
N TYR A 32 -2.54 -12.48 1.62
CA TYR A 32 -3.94 -12.79 1.92
C TYR A 32 -4.70 -11.57 2.43
N GLU A 33 -4.05 -10.41 2.49
CA GLU A 33 -4.58 -9.20 3.09
C GLU A 33 -4.76 -8.11 2.04
N THR A 34 -5.95 -7.50 2.03
CA THR A 34 -6.17 -6.28 1.25
C THR A 34 -5.48 -5.09 1.91
N LEU A 35 -5.16 -4.06 1.12
CA LEU A 35 -4.55 -2.84 1.64
C LEU A 35 -5.35 -2.24 2.81
N GLU A 36 -6.67 -2.14 2.65
CA GLU A 36 -7.56 -1.60 3.68
C GLU A 36 -7.53 -2.45 4.95
N GLN A 37 -7.66 -3.79 4.84
CA GLN A 37 -7.60 -4.68 6.02
C GLN A 37 -6.29 -4.53 6.77
N GLY A 38 -5.16 -4.46 6.07
CA GLY A 38 -3.86 -4.24 6.69
C GLY A 38 -3.78 -2.90 7.39
N CYS A 39 -4.26 -1.82 6.76
CA CYS A 39 -4.32 -0.52 7.41
C CYS A 39 -5.18 -0.54 8.69
N LYS A 40 -6.35 -1.21 8.63
CA LYS A 40 -7.27 -1.33 9.76
C LYS A 40 -6.71 -2.17 10.90
N ALA A 41 -6.01 -3.27 10.60
CA ALA A 41 -5.34 -4.10 11.60
C ALA A 41 -4.27 -3.32 12.38
N HIS A 42 -3.71 -2.27 11.76
CA HIS A 42 -2.72 -1.37 12.35
C HIS A 42 -3.31 -0.05 12.90
N GLY A 43 -4.64 0.06 12.99
CA GLY A 43 -5.32 1.17 13.65
C GLY A 43 -5.50 2.44 12.82
N MET A 44 -5.30 2.37 11.49
CA MET A 44 -5.52 3.52 10.61
C MET A 44 -7.01 3.85 10.45
N SER A 45 -7.34 5.14 10.53
CA SER A 45 -8.68 5.66 10.25
C SER A 45 -9.04 5.52 8.76
N ASP A 46 -10.32 5.59 8.41
CA ASP A 46 -10.77 5.54 7.00
C ASP A 46 -10.09 6.64 6.17
N LYS A 47 -9.92 7.82 6.78
CA LYS A 47 -9.27 8.96 6.15
C LYS A 47 -7.81 8.68 5.81
N GLU A 48 -7.06 8.05 6.70
CA GLU A 48 -5.65 7.69 6.45
C GLU A 48 -5.54 6.63 5.35
N VAL A 49 -6.47 5.67 5.31
CA VAL A 49 -6.56 4.69 4.22
C VAL A 49 -6.81 5.39 2.88
N ASP A 50 -7.77 6.32 2.84
CA ASP A 50 -8.08 7.08 1.63
C ASP A 50 -6.89 7.93 1.16
N GLU A 51 -6.17 8.56 2.09
CA GLU A 51 -4.95 9.33 1.80
C GLU A 51 -3.86 8.44 1.18
N LEU A 52 -3.60 7.27 1.77
CA LEU A 52 -2.65 6.28 1.24
C LEU A 52 -3.04 5.80 -0.17
N VAL A 53 -4.31 5.41 -0.37
CA VAL A 53 -4.82 4.96 -1.66
C VAL A 53 -4.66 6.06 -2.72
N ASN A 54 -4.92 7.31 -2.35
CA ASN A 54 -4.73 8.45 -3.25
C ASN A 54 -3.26 8.66 -3.61
N GLU A 55 -2.32 8.54 -2.68
CA GLU A 55 -0.89 8.63 -2.98
C GLU A 55 -0.40 7.49 -3.89
N ILE A 56 -0.78 6.25 -3.59
CA ILE A 56 -0.48 5.09 -4.44
C ILE A 56 -0.97 5.34 -5.87
N ASN A 57 -2.23 5.76 -6.03
CA ASN A 57 -2.81 6.03 -7.34
C ASN A 57 -2.11 7.19 -8.08
N LYS A 58 -1.62 8.20 -7.37
CA LYS A 58 -0.86 9.31 -7.98
C LYS A 58 0.48 8.84 -8.52
N VAL A 59 1.14 7.91 -7.84
CA VAL A 59 2.42 7.35 -8.29
C VAL A 59 2.19 6.41 -9.47
N ILE A 60 1.23 5.48 -9.39
CA ILE A 60 0.89 4.56 -10.49
C ILE A 60 0.51 5.30 -11.78
N LYS A 61 -0.23 6.43 -11.67
CA LYS A 61 -0.63 7.24 -12.84
C LYS A 61 0.51 8.06 -13.42
N LYS A 62 1.61 8.28 -12.69
CA LYS A 62 2.81 8.86 -13.25
C LYS A 62 3.59 7.69 -13.89
N PRO A 63 3.74 7.64 -15.23
CA PRO A 63 4.60 6.64 -15.82
C PRO A 63 6.00 6.86 -15.24
N ASP A 64 6.51 5.86 -14.53
CA ASP A 64 7.84 5.88 -13.96
C ASP A 64 8.82 6.19 -15.10
N LYS A 65 9.50 7.34 -15.00
CA LYS A 65 10.69 7.60 -15.80
C LYS A 65 11.80 6.81 -15.11
N GLN A 66 11.97 5.56 -15.56
CA GLN A 66 13.13 4.75 -15.25
C GLN A 66 14.43 5.50 -15.59
#